data_AF-A0A9N9HM32-F1
#
_entry.id   AF-A0A9N9HM32-F1
#
_cell.length_a   1.000
_cell.length_b   1.000
_cell.length_c   1.000
_cell.angle_alpha   90.00
_cell.angle_beta   90.00
_cell.angle_gamma   90.00
#
_symmetry.space_group_name_H-M   'P 1'
#
loop_
_entity.id
_entity.type
_entity.pdbx_description
1 polymer ?
#
loop_
_entity_poly.entity_id
_entity_poly.type
_entity_poly.pdbx_seq_one_letter_code
_entity_poly.pdbx_strand_id
1 'polypeptide(L)'
;MSTLENGENSKDMSWDIRIKEFIDVVSKDTSQPNELIAALITKYFPENEIDVFTQILERSQAILKHNEVKKELDQIMVEEIKQNLVGYRDATSTKQSEYLTNLIKLCDTFYKNLTSENKDNINLITVAITYSLMHLAILKEKSTYHKELFNSYESDLRQKVKGYKKYFLEIYSKWETWRNDYLEVNIPNEVKDNFLSKSIIYVNAEIHQSLKYIEMCNRVKLRYINEAKAEFMKMYLYTFALDKFLPKNSNAPTVAPNKKIGTIVYGIYGKDTFPDGNHGDHSELHQMTNDDCDVITGMNIHAGDVLDCLKVKYKNKIVTSVGNEKGGNAYTIRGLDEKHNYVIGVDVYFRDYISEFVVSGIQFFMSDGKETDIFGSKTNYKIKCGPIGYNNDFKLVGIQMAVSNSNLYVGSFRGIKFSD
;
A
#
# COMPACT_ATOMS: atom_id res chain seq x y z
N MET A 1 20.13 35.74 -18.23
CA MET A 1 20.56 36.16 -16.87
C MET A 1 20.03 35.13 -15.91
N SER A 2 20.88 34.12 -15.66
CA SER A 2 21.58 33.87 -14.39
C SER A 2 20.73 32.98 -13.48
N THR A 3 20.94 31.66 -13.60
CA THR A 3 21.62 30.83 -12.59
C THR A 3 20.74 30.58 -11.36
N LEU A 4 19.98 29.49 -11.41
CA LEU A 4 19.67 28.74 -10.19
C LEU A 4 20.72 27.64 -10.10
N GLU A 5 21.70 27.91 -9.23
CA GLU A 5 22.73 26.98 -8.84
C GLU A 5 22.13 25.78 -8.09
N ASN A 6 22.79 24.65 -8.31
CA ASN A 6 22.61 23.39 -7.61
C ASN A 6 22.58 23.58 -6.10
N GLY A 7 21.46 23.20 -5.48
CA GLY A 7 21.46 22.66 -4.12
C GLY A 7 21.29 21.15 -4.23
N GLU A 8 22.37 20.39 -4.04
CA GLU A 8 22.28 19.00 -3.62
C GLU A 8 21.59 18.97 -2.26
N ASN A 9 20.25 18.91 -2.25
CA ASN A 9 19.51 18.60 -1.04
C ASN A 9 19.89 17.17 -0.64
N SER A 10 20.45 17.02 0.56
CA SER A 10 20.58 15.72 1.23
C SER A 10 19.24 14.99 1.11
N LYS A 11 19.26 13.80 0.52
CA LYS A 11 18.06 12.96 0.42
C LYS A 11 17.75 12.44 1.82
N ASP A 12 16.98 13.20 2.58
CA ASP A 12 16.40 12.72 3.83
C ASP A 12 15.65 11.41 3.55
N MET A 13 15.96 10.37 4.32
CA MET A 13 15.28 9.08 4.19
C MET A 13 13.83 9.22 4.63
N SER A 14 12.91 8.78 3.76
CA SER A 14 11.47 8.82 4.03
C SER A 14 11.01 7.83 5.09
N TRP A 15 9.79 8.04 5.60
CA TRP A 15 9.20 7.22 6.66
C TRP A 15 9.16 5.75 6.25
N ASP A 16 8.73 5.49 5.02
CA ASP A 16 8.64 4.14 4.46
C ASP A 16 10.01 3.44 4.42
N ILE A 17 11.07 4.15 4.01
CA ILE A 17 12.44 3.60 3.95
C ILE A 17 12.92 3.25 5.37
N ARG A 18 12.74 4.17 6.32
CA ARG A 18 13.20 3.99 7.70
C ARG A 18 12.50 2.82 8.40
N ILE A 19 11.18 2.70 8.23
CA ILE A 19 10.40 1.61 8.79
C ILE A 19 10.78 0.26 8.15
N LYS A 20 10.94 0.24 6.82
CA LYS A 20 11.39 -0.97 6.10
C LYS A 20 12.76 -1.44 6.58
N GLU A 21 13.75 -0.54 6.61
CA GLU A 21 15.10 -0.88 7.07
C GLU A 21 15.12 -1.31 8.54
N PHE A 22 14.28 -0.74 9.38
CA PHE A 22 14.14 -1.18 10.77
C PHE A 22 13.57 -2.61 10.86
N ILE A 23 12.54 -2.92 10.08
CA ILE A 23 12.00 -4.29 9.98
C ILE A 23 13.06 -5.26 9.44
N ASP A 24 13.91 -4.84 8.51
CA ASP A 24 15.02 -5.65 8.00
C ASP A 24 16.06 -5.96 9.09
N VAL A 25 16.29 -5.03 10.03
CA VAL A 25 17.12 -5.29 11.23
C VAL A 25 16.42 -6.28 12.15
N VAL A 26 15.13 -6.11 12.44
CA VAL A 26 14.34 -7.03 13.29
C VAL A 26 14.28 -8.45 12.71
N SER A 27 14.33 -8.54 11.37
CA SER A 27 14.34 -9.79 10.61
C SER A 27 15.66 -10.55 10.71
N LYS A 28 16.70 -9.93 11.29
CA LYS A 28 17.96 -10.60 11.62
C LYS A 28 17.93 -10.93 13.11
N ASP A 29 18.42 -12.11 13.48
CA ASP A 29 18.66 -12.40 14.90
C ASP A 29 19.77 -11.45 15.37
N THR A 30 19.46 -10.57 16.33
CA THR A 30 20.48 -9.74 16.97
C THR A 30 21.34 -10.64 17.83
N SER A 31 22.65 -10.41 17.77
CA SER A 31 23.65 -11.26 18.43
C SER A 31 24.14 -10.66 19.75
N GLN A 32 23.95 -9.36 19.93
CA GLN A 32 24.39 -8.61 21.11
C GLN A 32 23.25 -7.80 21.74
N PRO A 33 23.28 -7.59 23.07
CA PRO A 33 22.47 -6.59 23.72
C PRO A 33 22.63 -5.21 23.06
N ASN A 34 21.59 -4.40 23.11
CA ASN A 34 21.51 -3.03 22.60
C ASN A 34 21.52 -2.87 21.07
N GLU A 35 21.84 -3.89 20.27
CA GLU A 35 21.84 -3.78 18.80
C GLU A 35 20.49 -3.30 18.26
N LEU A 36 19.39 -3.87 18.79
CA LEU A 36 18.04 -3.52 18.35
C LEU A 36 17.65 -2.10 18.78
N ILE A 37 18.06 -1.68 19.98
CA ILE A 37 17.81 -0.33 20.50
C ILE A 37 18.64 0.70 19.74
N ALA A 38 19.91 0.40 19.41
CA ALA A 38 20.75 1.26 18.59
C ALA A 38 20.14 1.43 17.20
N ALA A 39 19.69 0.34 16.57
CA ALA A 39 19.00 0.41 15.28
C ALA A 39 17.74 1.27 15.37
N LEU A 40 16.92 1.08 16.41
CA LEU A 40 15.74 1.91 16.66
C LEU A 40 16.11 3.40 16.76
N ILE A 41 17.13 3.76 17.55
CA ILE A 41 17.60 5.15 17.68
C ILE A 41 18.03 5.70 16.31
N THR A 42 18.89 4.99 15.57
CA THR A 42 19.40 5.49 14.28
C THR A 42 18.31 5.66 13.23
N LYS A 43 17.29 4.78 13.22
CA LYS A 43 16.21 4.83 12.24
C LYS A 43 15.11 5.80 12.63
N TYR A 44 14.75 5.88 13.90
CA TYR A 44 13.64 6.71 14.37
C TYR A 44 14.08 8.14 14.72
N PHE A 45 15.30 8.29 15.23
CA PHE A 45 15.86 9.55 15.75
C PHE A 45 17.25 9.83 15.15
N PRO A 46 17.37 9.97 13.82
CA PRO A 46 18.62 10.35 13.18
C PRO A 46 19.13 11.70 13.68
N GLU A 47 20.45 11.86 13.81
CA GLU A 47 21.05 13.09 14.38
C GLU A 47 20.98 14.30 13.42
N ASN A 48 21.05 14.06 12.11
CA ASN A 48 21.20 15.10 11.08
C ASN A 48 20.03 15.13 10.08
N GLU A 49 18.94 14.40 10.35
CA GLU A 49 17.78 14.30 9.46
C GLU A 49 16.49 14.47 10.27
N ILE A 50 15.38 14.68 9.58
CA ILE A 50 14.05 14.72 10.20
C ILE A 50 13.71 13.34 10.78
N ASP A 51 13.26 13.29 12.04
CA ASP A 51 12.89 12.06 12.73
C ASP A 51 11.59 11.43 12.19
N VAL A 52 11.42 10.13 12.44
CA VAL A 52 10.28 9.35 11.90
C VAL A 52 8.94 9.88 12.38
N PHE A 53 8.85 10.41 13.61
CA PHE A 53 7.60 10.94 14.15
C PHE A 53 7.20 12.23 13.45
N THR A 54 8.16 13.11 13.16
CA THR A 54 7.90 14.32 12.37
C THR A 54 7.44 13.99 10.94
N GLN A 55 7.97 12.92 10.34
CA GLN A 55 7.59 12.47 9.00
C GLN A 55 6.17 11.86 8.92
N ILE A 56 5.55 11.48 10.05
CA ILE A 56 4.19 10.90 10.08
C ILE A 56 3.16 11.83 9.43
N LEU A 57 3.28 13.14 9.63
CA LEU A 57 2.32 14.12 9.13
C LEU A 57 2.26 14.17 7.61
N GLU A 58 3.42 14.23 6.97
CA GLU A 58 3.54 14.20 5.52
C GLU A 58 3.09 12.83 4.99
N ARG A 59 3.51 11.74 5.64
CA ARG A 59 3.15 10.39 5.20
C ARG A 59 1.64 10.13 5.21
N SER A 60 0.93 10.71 6.18
CA SER A 60 -0.50 10.46 6.41
C SER A 60 -1.44 11.32 5.56
N GLN A 61 -0.94 12.39 4.93
CA GLN A 61 -1.77 13.44 4.32
C GLN A 61 -2.71 12.93 3.22
N ALA A 62 -2.31 11.90 2.48
CA ALA A 62 -3.08 11.33 1.38
C ALA A 62 -4.13 10.30 1.82
N ILE A 63 -4.16 9.93 3.10
CA ILE A 63 -4.98 8.81 3.62
C ILE A 63 -5.76 9.12 4.90
N LEU A 64 -5.36 10.16 5.65
CA LEU A 64 -5.91 10.55 6.94
C LEU A 64 -5.97 12.08 7.08
N LYS A 65 -6.76 12.58 8.04
CA LYS A 65 -6.87 14.03 8.27
C LYS A 65 -5.61 14.59 8.92
N HIS A 66 -4.80 15.31 8.15
CA HIS A 66 -3.54 15.90 8.60
C HIS A 66 -3.62 16.60 9.97
N ASN A 67 -4.62 17.48 10.17
CA ASN A 67 -4.77 18.23 11.43
C ASN A 67 -5.12 17.35 12.63
N GLU A 68 -5.87 16.27 12.42
CA GLU A 68 -6.19 15.33 13.49
C GLU A 68 -4.97 14.47 13.83
N VAL A 69 -4.25 13.97 12.82
CA VAL A 69 -2.97 13.25 13.04
C VAL A 69 -1.98 14.10 13.85
N LYS A 70 -1.88 15.40 13.56
CA LYS A 70 -1.03 16.33 14.32
C LYS A 70 -1.41 16.42 15.80
N LYS A 71 -2.69 16.61 16.10
CA LYS A 71 -3.17 16.66 17.49
C LYS A 71 -2.84 15.39 18.26
N GLU A 72 -2.94 14.23 17.60
CA GLU A 72 -2.60 12.95 18.21
C GLU A 72 -1.09 12.80 18.43
N LEU A 73 -0.28 13.25 17.48
CA LEU A 73 1.19 13.22 17.58
C LEU A 73 1.69 14.10 18.75
N ASP A 74 1.10 15.29 18.92
CA ASP A 74 1.47 16.24 19.98
C ASP A 74 1.22 15.69 21.40
N GLN A 75 0.39 14.65 21.55
CA GLN A 75 0.13 13.97 22.84
C GLN A 75 1.19 12.92 23.19
N ILE A 76 2.10 12.60 22.27
CA ILE A 76 3.11 11.56 22.47
C ILE A 76 4.37 12.17 23.06
N MET A 77 4.88 11.53 24.12
CA MET A 77 6.10 11.96 24.81
C MET A 77 7.36 11.51 24.02
N VAL A 78 7.47 11.92 22.75
CA VAL A 78 8.51 11.49 21.81
C VAL A 78 9.92 11.78 22.35
N GLU A 79 10.14 12.98 22.88
CA GLU A 79 11.44 13.40 23.41
C GLU A 79 11.82 12.61 24.67
N GLU A 80 10.86 12.32 25.55
CA GLU A 80 11.12 11.49 26.73
C GLU A 80 11.48 10.05 26.33
N ILE A 81 10.80 9.49 25.33
CA ILE A 81 11.12 8.17 24.79
C ILE A 81 12.55 8.17 24.21
N LYS A 82 12.91 9.17 23.40
CA LYS A 82 14.26 9.32 22.84
C LYS A 82 15.32 9.37 23.94
N GLN A 83 15.11 10.19 24.97
CA GLN A 83 16.04 10.32 26.10
C GLN A 83 16.23 9.00 26.84
N ASN A 84 15.14 8.25 27.09
CA ASN A 84 15.25 6.95 27.75
C ASN A 84 15.90 5.88 26.85
N LEU A 85 15.71 5.92 25.52
CA LEU A 85 16.39 5.02 24.58
C LEU A 85 17.91 5.26 24.57
N VAL A 86 18.32 6.53 24.47
CA VAL A 86 19.74 6.93 24.52
C VAL A 86 20.34 6.59 25.88
N GLY A 87 19.63 6.92 26.96
CA GLY A 87 20.04 6.58 28.33
C GLY A 87 20.22 5.08 28.54
N TYR A 88 19.30 4.26 28.00
CA TYR A 88 19.44 2.80 28.02
C TYR A 88 20.70 2.33 27.29
N ARG A 89 20.95 2.83 26.07
CA ARG A 89 22.13 2.44 25.27
C ARG A 89 23.45 2.76 25.98
N ASP A 90 23.52 3.91 26.65
CA ASP A 90 24.77 4.46 27.20
C ASP A 90 25.01 4.11 28.68
N ALA A 91 24.00 3.56 29.37
CA ALA A 91 24.06 3.25 30.80
C ALA A 91 24.82 1.96 31.14
N THR A 92 25.20 1.82 32.42
CA THR A 92 25.67 0.57 33.04
C THR A 92 24.50 -0.31 33.50
N SER A 93 24.73 -1.60 33.75
CA SER A 93 23.68 -2.62 33.97
C SER A 93 22.55 -2.23 34.93
N THR A 94 22.84 -1.62 36.09
CA THR A 94 21.78 -1.22 37.05
C THR A 94 20.91 -0.08 36.50
N LYS A 95 21.50 0.95 35.88
CA LYS A 95 20.76 2.08 35.30
C LYS A 95 20.04 1.70 34.01
N GLN A 96 20.57 0.74 33.25
CA GLN A 96 19.89 0.19 32.07
C GLN A 96 18.50 -0.37 32.43
N SER A 97 18.37 -1.06 33.56
CA SER A 97 17.09 -1.59 34.03
C SER A 97 16.05 -0.49 34.31
N GLU A 98 16.48 0.64 34.86
CA GLU A 98 15.60 1.79 35.14
C GLU A 98 15.08 2.42 33.84
N TYR A 99 15.98 2.72 32.89
CA TYR A 99 15.59 3.26 31.58
C TYR A 99 14.65 2.31 30.82
N LEU A 100 14.92 1.01 30.84
CA LEU A 100 14.06 0.01 30.19
C LEU A 100 12.67 -0.05 30.83
N THR A 101 12.60 0.04 32.16
CA THR A 101 11.32 0.05 32.89
C THR A 101 10.49 1.27 32.54
N ASN A 102 11.13 2.45 32.46
CA ASN A 102 10.48 3.69 32.03
C ASN A 102 9.96 3.60 30.59
N LEU A 103 10.79 3.10 29.66
CA LEU A 103 10.40 2.89 28.27
C LEU A 103 9.15 2.02 28.14
N ILE A 104 9.11 0.90 28.87
CA ILE A 104 7.96 -0.01 28.86
C ILE A 104 6.73 0.67 29.43
N LYS A 105 6.86 1.43 30.53
CA LYS A 105 5.73 2.16 31.12
C LYS A 105 5.14 3.19 30.15
N LEU A 106 5.99 3.96 29.46
CA LEU A 106 5.57 4.91 28.43
C LEU A 106 4.85 4.16 27.30
N CYS A 107 5.42 3.04 26.85
CA CYS A 107 4.85 2.23 25.78
C CYS A 107 3.52 1.55 26.13
N ASP A 108 3.39 1.06 27.35
CA ASP A 108 2.17 0.46 27.85
C ASP A 108 1.06 1.48 28.07
N THR A 109 1.41 2.70 28.48
CA THR A 109 0.46 3.81 28.60
C THR A 109 -0.12 4.16 27.24
N PHE A 110 0.74 4.35 26.23
CA PHE A 110 0.29 4.60 24.87
C PHE A 110 -0.55 3.43 24.33
N TYR A 111 -0.10 2.19 24.50
CA TYR A 111 -0.85 1.00 24.07
C TYR A 111 -2.23 0.92 24.72
N LYS A 112 -2.34 1.22 26.02
CA LYS A 112 -3.61 1.23 26.73
C LYS A 112 -4.54 2.28 26.11
N ASN A 113 -4.08 3.52 25.97
CA ASN A 113 -4.87 4.59 25.36
C ASN A 113 -5.32 4.23 23.95
N LEU A 114 -4.41 3.65 23.14
CA LEU A 114 -4.70 3.17 21.79
C LEU A 114 -5.79 2.09 21.75
N THR A 115 -5.78 1.15 22.70
CA THR A 115 -6.67 -0.02 22.68
C THR A 115 -7.94 0.15 23.50
N SER A 116 -8.04 1.17 24.34
CA SER A 116 -9.25 1.48 25.12
C SER A 116 -9.92 2.78 24.70
N GLU A 117 -9.25 3.91 24.86
CA GLU A 117 -9.84 5.25 24.71
C GLU A 117 -9.94 5.64 23.24
N ASN A 118 -8.88 5.38 22.48
CA ASN A 118 -8.72 5.78 21.09
C ASN A 118 -8.84 4.61 20.10
N LYS A 119 -9.50 3.52 20.50
CA LYS A 119 -9.63 2.28 19.71
C LYS A 119 -10.32 2.45 18.35
N ASP A 120 -11.10 3.52 18.20
CA ASP A 120 -11.86 3.86 17.00
C ASP A 120 -11.23 5.03 16.22
N ASN A 121 -10.16 5.65 16.75
CA ASN A 121 -9.53 6.81 16.13
C ASN A 121 -8.62 6.38 14.97
N ILE A 122 -9.15 6.46 13.76
CA ILE A 122 -8.42 6.14 12.53
C ILE A 122 -7.23 7.06 12.25
N ASN A 123 -7.21 8.28 12.80
CA ASN A 123 -6.10 9.22 12.57
C ASN A 123 -4.84 8.81 13.33
N LEU A 124 -4.94 7.83 14.24
CA LEU A 124 -3.79 7.25 14.92
C LEU A 124 -3.10 6.14 14.14
N ILE A 125 -3.59 5.69 12.99
CA ILE A 125 -3.06 4.45 12.36
C ILE A 125 -1.55 4.55 12.07
N THR A 126 -1.07 5.62 11.44
CA THR A 126 0.36 5.79 11.13
C THR A 126 1.22 5.86 12.39
N VAL A 127 0.72 6.57 13.40
CA VAL A 127 1.34 6.67 14.73
C VAL A 127 1.41 5.29 15.38
N ALA A 128 0.30 4.57 15.40
CA ALA A 128 0.17 3.24 15.99
C ALA A 128 1.11 2.23 15.32
N ILE A 129 1.28 2.29 13.99
CA ILE A 129 2.25 1.45 13.26
C ILE A 129 3.66 1.77 13.76
N THR A 130 4.08 3.03 13.66
CA THR A 130 5.41 3.50 14.10
C THR A 130 5.70 3.08 15.53
N TYR A 131 4.75 3.32 16.43
CA TYR A 131 4.87 3.06 17.85
C TYR A 131 4.84 1.56 18.18
N SER A 132 4.02 0.77 17.50
CA SER A 132 3.93 -0.67 17.74
C SER A 132 5.26 -1.37 17.45
N LEU A 133 5.93 -1.00 16.35
CA LEU A 133 7.24 -1.56 16.01
C LEU A 133 8.30 -1.19 17.04
N MET A 134 8.30 0.06 17.51
CA MET A 134 9.17 0.52 18.61
C MET A 134 8.90 -0.23 19.92
N HIS A 135 7.64 -0.31 20.34
CA HIS A 135 7.25 -0.98 21.57
C HIS A 135 7.62 -2.46 21.55
N LEU A 136 7.31 -3.15 20.44
CA LEU A 136 7.65 -4.55 20.29
C LEU A 136 9.16 -4.79 20.23
N ALA A 137 9.95 -3.85 19.69
CA ALA A 137 11.41 -3.90 19.74
C ALA A 137 11.94 -3.82 21.18
N ILE A 138 11.43 -2.88 21.98
CA ILE A 138 11.80 -2.72 23.39
C ILE A 138 11.44 -3.99 24.19
N LEU A 139 10.27 -4.57 23.93
CA LEU A 139 9.87 -5.82 24.58
C LEU A 139 10.69 -7.03 24.11
N LYS A 140 11.07 -7.07 22.82
CA LYS A 140 11.97 -8.11 22.27
C LYS A 140 13.34 -8.05 22.94
N GLU A 141 13.92 -6.85 23.05
CA GLU A 141 15.19 -6.58 23.73
C GLU A 141 15.15 -7.11 25.18
N LYS A 142 14.11 -6.70 25.92
CA LYS A 142 13.87 -7.18 27.30
C LYS A 142 13.79 -8.70 27.38
N SER A 143 12.97 -9.32 26.52
CA SER A 143 12.74 -10.77 26.55
C SER A 143 13.97 -11.59 26.18
N THR A 144 14.90 -11.01 25.41
CA THR A 144 16.08 -11.69 24.90
C THR A 144 17.23 -11.61 25.90
N TYR A 145 17.54 -10.41 26.41
CA TYR A 145 18.77 -10.15 27.16
C TYR A 145 18.58 -9.89 28.66
N HIS A 146 17.35 -9.63 29.12
CA HIS A 146 17.09 -9.24 30.52
C HIS A 146 16.21 -10.28 31.26
N LYS A 147 16.33 -11.56 30.89
CA LYS A 147 15.55 -12.67 31.47
C LYS A 147 15.77 -12.83 32.97
N GLU A 148 16.98 -12.57 33.46
CA GLU A 148 17.37 -12.75 34.85
C GLU A 148 16.85 -11.64 35.78
N LEU A 149 16.58 -10.45 35.22
CA LEU A 149 16.07 -9.31 35.98
C LEU A 149 14.55 -9.36 36.17
N PHE A 150 13.84 -10.17 35.36
CA PHE A 150 12.41 -10.09 35.20
C PHE A 150 11.83 -11.49 34.80
N ASN A 151 11.06 -12.15 35.69
CA ASN A 151 10.66 -13.57 35.60
C ASN A 151 9.41 -13.99 34.74
N SER A 152 8.88 -13.21 33.77
CA SER A 152 7.59 -13.55 33.10
C SER A 152 7.29 -12.83 31.75
N TYR A 153 8.19 -12.77 30.76
CA TYR A 153 8.07 -11.76 29.67
C TYR A 153 7.82 -12.26 28.25
N GLU A 154 8.04 -13.55 27.98
CA GLU A 154 7.62 -14.09 26.69
C GLU A 154 6.09 -14.02 26.53
N SER A 155 5.34 -14.14 27.63
CA SER A 155 3.88 -13.93 27.67
C SER A 155 3.50 -12.49 27.31
N ASP A 156 4.19 -11.50 27.85
CA ASP A 156 3.87 -10.07 27.65
C ASP A 156 4.10 -9.66 26.19
N LEU A 157 5.25 -10.00 25.62
CA LEU A 157 5.56 -9.75 24.21
C LEU A 157 4.54 -10.45 23.29
N ARG A 158 4.25 -11.73 23.53
CA ARG A 158 3.23 -12.49 22.78
C ARG A 158 1.84 -11.86 22.90
N GLN A 159 1.46 -11.39 24.08
CA GLN A 159 0.19 -10.73 24.32
C GLN A 159 0.12 -9.39 23.57
N LYS A 160 1.20 -8.60 23.56
CA LYS A 160 1.27 -7.32 22.85
C LYS A 160 1.24 -7.50 21.34
N VAL A 161 1.95 -8.48 20.79
CA VAL A 161 1.85 -8.83 19.36
C VAL A 161 0.41 -9.19 18.99
N LYS A 162 -0.25 -10.06 19.76
CA LYS A 162 -1.67 -10.41 19.54
C LYS A 162 -2.58 -9.19 19.66
N GLY A 163 -2.35 -8.33 20.64
CA GLY A 163 -3.10 -7.11 20.88
C GLY A 163 -3.01 -6.12 19.72
N TYR A 164 -1.81 -5.83 19.24
CA TYR A 164 -1.59 -4.97 18.07
C TYR A 164 -2.22 -5.55 16.81
N LYS A 165 -2.06 -6.85 16.55
CA LYS A 165 -2.72 -7.51 15.42
C LYS A 165 -4.24 -7.36 15.45
N LYS A 166 -4.86 -7.55 16.63
CA LYS A 166 -6.29 -7.35 16.82
C LYS A 166 -6.69 -5.90 16.55
N TYR A 167 -5.96 -4.94 17.13
CA TYR A 167 -6.20 -3.51 16.89
C TYR A 167 -6.12 -3.17 15.39
N PHE A 168 -5.06 -3.59 14.70
CA PHE A 168 -4.89 -3.28 13.27
C PHE A 168 -5.96 -3.91 12.40
N LEU A 169 -6.39 -5.14 12.71
CA LEU A 169 -7.49 -5.79 12.00
C LEU A 169 -8.81 -5.02 12.15
N GLU A 170 -9.11 -4.56 13.37
CA GLU A 170 -10.33 -3.80 13.66
C GLU A 170 -10.29 -2.39 13.04
N ILE A 171 -9.17 -1.68 13.15
CA ILE A 171 -9.05 -0.31 12.65
C ILE A 171 -9.06 -0.24 11.11
N TYR A 172 -8.58 -1.28 10.42
CA TYR A 172 -8.68 -1.37 8.95
C TYR A 172 -10.12 -1.26 8.49
N SER A 173 -11.04 -2.01 9.13
CA SER A 173 -12.45 -2.00 8.76
C SER A 173 -13.11 -0.65 9.06
N LYS A 174 -12.71 0.01 10.15
CA LYS A 174 -13.20 1.36 10.50
C LYS A 174 -12.69 2.42 9.51
N TRP A 175 -11.42 2.32 9.11
CA TRP A 175 -10.86 3.19 8.07
C TRP A 175 -11.58 3.01 6.74
N GLU A 176 -11.89 1.77 6.34
CA GLU A 176 -12.64 1.49 5.10
C GLU A 176 -14.03 2.13 5.12
N THR A 177 -14.77 2.01 6.24
CA THR A 177 -16.07 2.68 6.41
C THR A 177 -15.92 4.19 6.35
N TRP A 178 -15.01 4.75 7.17
CA TRP A 178 -14.76 6.19 7.19
C TRP A 178 -14.39 6.75 5.81
N ARG A 179 -13.56 6.04 5.05
CA ARG A 179 -13.13 6.48 3.72
C ARG A 179 -14.27 6.49 2.72
N ASN A 180 -15.21 5.54 2.84
CA ASN A 180 -16.42 5.48 2.02
C ASN A 180 -17.34 6.68 2.26
N ASP A 181 -17.40 7.22 3.48
CA ASP A 181 -18.23 8.39 3.82
C ASP A 181 -17.78 9.68 3.11
N TYR A 182 -16.55 9.70 2.59
CA TYR A 182 -16.03 10.82 1.77
C TYR A 182 -16.40 10.72 0.28
N LEU A 183 -17.03 9.63 -0.14
CA LEU A 183 -17.46 9.43 -1.52
C LEU A 183 -18.94 9.74 -1.68
N GLU A 184 -19.23 10.82 -2.38
CA GLU A 184 -20.58 11.28 -2.68
C GLU A 184 -20.97 10.86 -4.11
N VAL A 185 -22.16 10.30 -4.27
CA VAL A 185 -22.71 9.91 -5.57
C VAL A 185 -24.00 10.67 -5.80
N ASN A 186 -23.93 11.66 -6.69
CA ASN A 186 -25.06 12.47 -7.11
C ASN A 186 -25.64 11.87 -8.38
N ILE A 187 -26.64 11.01 -8.20
CA ILE A 187 -27.30 10.31 -9.29
C ILE A 187 -28.08 11.31 -10.16
N PRO A 188 -28.05 11.16 -11.50
CA PRO A 188 -27.42 10.05 -12.22
C PRO A 188 -25.96 10.27 -12.60
N ASN A 189 -25.39 11.46 -12.44
CA ASN A 189 -24.30 11.88 -13.32
C ASN A 189 -23.00 12.35 -12.65
N GLU A 190 -22.90 12.33 -11.33
CA GLU A 190 -21.71 12.87 -10.66
C GLU A 190 -21.23 11.98 -9.50
N VAL A 191 -19.90 11.86 -9.39
CA VAL A 191 -19.23 11.24 -8.24
C VAL A 191 -18.12 12.14 -7.75
N LYS A 192 -18.10 12.44 -6.46
CA LYS A 192 -17.07 13.26 -5.80
C LYS A 192 -16.32 12.45 -4.77
N ASP A 193 -15.01 12.66 -4.75
CA ASP A 193 -14.16 12.31 -3.64
C ASP A 193 -13.81 13.58 -2.87
N ASN A 194 -14.59 13.83 -1.82
CA ASN A 194 -14.44 15.04 -1.00
C ASN A 194 -13.13 15.03 -0.19
N PHE A 195 -12.45 13.88 -0.06
CA PHE A 195 -11.18 13.78 0.64
C PHE A 195 -10.00 14.23 -0.24
N LEU A 196 -9.93 13.75 -1.48
CA LEU A 196 -8.85 14.10 -2.44
C LEU A 196 -9.23 15.23 -3.40
N SER A 197 -10.43 15.82 -3.25
CA SER A 197 -10.96 16.86 -4.13
C SER A 197 -10.99 16.43 -5.61
N LYS A 198 -11.33 15.16 -5.88
CA LYS A 198 -11.50 14.62 -7.23
C LYS A 198 -12.98 14.53 -7.59
N SER A 199 -13.33 14.64 -8.87
CA SER A 199 -14.69 14.42 -9.33
C SER A 199 -14.75 13.87 -10.76
N ILE A 200 -15.84 13.17 -11.05
CA ILE A 200 -16.26 12.84 -12.40
C ILE A 200 -17.70 13.33 -12.59
N ILE A 201 -17.95 13.98 -13.72
CA ILE A 201 -19.28 14.48 -14.11
C ILE A 201 -19.59 14.02 -15.53
N TYR A 202 -20.73 13.37 -15.73
CA TYR A 202 -21.25 13.00 -17.05
C TYR A 202 -22.17 14.12 -17.57
N VAL A 203 -21.72 14.87 -18.59
CA VAL A 203 -22.35 16.15 -18.98
C VAL A 203 -23.64 16.01 -19.80
N ASN A 204 -23.87 14.84 -20.41
CA ASN A 204 -25.05 14.56 -21.25
C ASN A 204 -25.95 13.46 -20.65
N ALA A 205 -25.92 13.27 -19.33
CA ALA A 205 -26.67 12.20 -18.69
C ALA A 205 -28.17 12.48 -18.70
N GLU A 206 -28.89 11.82 -19.62
CA GLU A 206 -30.34 11.91 -19.70
C GLU A 206 -31.02 11.02 -18.63
N ILE A 207 -32.10 11.54 -18.02
CA ILE A 207 -32.87 10.85 -16.97
C ILE A 207 -33.40 9.49 -17.45
N HIS A 208 -33.72 9.35 -18.74
CA HIS A 208 -34.21 8.11 -19.35
C HIS A 208 -33.12 7.03 -19.53
N GLN A 209 -31.83 7.39 -19.43
CA GLN A 209 -30.68 6.47 -19.44
C GLN A 209 -30.09 6.24 -18.03
N SER A 210 -30.84 6.57 -16.98
CA SER A 210 -30.35 6.61 -15.59
C SER A 210 -29.66 5.34 -15.11
N LEU A 211 -30.15 4.15 -15.45
CA LEU A 211 -29.53 2.89 -15.00
C LEU A 211 -28.07 2.73 -15.43
N LYS A 212 -27.75 3.18 -16.64
CA LYS A 212 -26.39 3.13 -17.18
C LYS A 212 -25.46 4.09 -16.46
N TYR A 213 -25.88 5.34 -16.30
CA TYR A 213 -25.09 6.35 -15.61
C TYR A 213 -24.95 6.05 -14.11
N ILE A 214 -25.97 5.45 -13.48
CA ILE A 214 -25.88 4.90 -12.12
C ILE A 214 -24.78 3.84 -12.04
N GLU A 215 -24.73 2.90 -12.98
CA GLU A 215 -23.68 1.89 -13.04
C GLU A 215 -22.29 2.51 -13.27
N MET A 216 -22.15 3.51 -14.14
CA MET A 216 -20.90 4.25 -14.32
C MET A 216 -20.45 4.96 -13.03
N CYS A 217 -21.37 5.62 -12.33
CA CYS A 217 -21.11 6.24 -11.03
C CYS A 217 -20.65 5.20 -9.99
N ASN A 218 -21.29 4.03 -9.94
CA ASN A 218 -20.87 2.94 -9.05
C ASN A 218 -19.46 2.45 -9.35
N ARG A 219 -19.08 2.36 -10.63
CA ARG A 219 -17.71 1.98 -11.04
C ARG A 219 -16.67 3.04 -10.67
N VAL A 220 -17.01 4.32 -10.82
CA VAL A 220 -16.13 5.42 -10.38
C VAL A 220 -15.96 5.39 -8.85
N LYS A 221 -17.04 5.18 -8.09
CA LYS A 221 -16.97 5.00 -6.63
C LYS A 221 -16.05 3.85 -6.26
N LEU A 222 -16.18 2.70 -6.92
CA LEU A 222 -15.32 1.54 -6.71
C LEU A 222 -13.84 1.86 -7.03
N ARG A 223 -13.58 2.56 -8.14
CA ARG A 223 -12.23 3.03 -8.51
C ARG A 223 -11.61 3.89 -7.41
N TYR A 224 -12.34 4.90 -6.91
CA TYR A 224 -11.82 5.78 -5.84
C TYR A 224 -11.53 5.02 -4.54
N ILE A 225 -12.36 4.04 -4.16
CA ILE A 225 -12.07 3.18 -3.00
C ILE A 225 -10.83 2.32 -3.23
N ASN A 226 -10.69 1.75 -4.41
CA ASN A 226 -9.54 0.92 -4.77
C ASN A 226 -8.23 1.72 -4.75
N GLU A 227 -8.22 2.94 -5.29
CA GLU A 227 -7.09 3.86 -5.20
C GLU A 227 -6.73 4.21 -3.75
N ALA A 228 -7.74 4.53 -2.94
CA ALA A 228 -7.53 4.85 -1.54
C ALA A 228 -6.97 3.64 -0.76
N LYS A 229 -7.47 2.43 -1.03
CA LYS A 229 -6.96 1.18 -0.43
C LYS A 229 -5.53 0.92 -0.83
N ALA A 230 -5.19 1.10 -2.10
CA ALA A 230 -3.82 0.95 -2.58
C ALA A 230 -2.88 1.92 -1.86
N GLU A 231 -3.25 3.20 -1.75
CA GLU A 231 -2.44 4.21 -1.04
C GLU A 231 -2.34 3.94 0.47
N PHE A 232 -3.41 3.47 1.10
CA PHE A 232 -3.42 3.08 2.51
C PHE A 232 -2.53 1.86 2.77
N MET A 233 -2.60 0.85 1.89
CA MET A 233 -1.85 -0.40 2.04
C MET A 233 -0.35 -0.17 2.03
N LYS A 234 0.11 0.87 1.32
CA LYS A 234 1.51 1.28 1.30
C LYS A 234 2.07 1.47 2.72
N MET A 235 1.32 2.13 3.59
CA MET A 235 1.72 2.33 4.99
C MET A 235 1.36 1.11 5.86
N TYR A 236 0.19 0.52 5.62
CA TYR A 236 -0.37 -0.51 6.49
C TYR A 236 0.37 -1.86 6.42
N LEU A 237 1.05 -2.16 5.31
CA LEU A 237 1.81 -3.41 5.10
C LEU A 237 2.83 -3.68 6.22
N TYR A 238 3.42 -2.66 6.83
CA TYR A 238 4.39 -2.85 7.91
C TYR A 238 3.81 -3.59 9.13
N THR A 239 2.48 -3.62 9.29
CA THR A 239 1.80 -4.42 10.32
C THR A 239 1.90 -5.93 10.07
N PHE A 240 2.26 -6.37 8.87
CA PHE A 240 2.41 -7.81 8.55
C PHE A 240 3.68 -8.38 9.16
N ALA A 241 4.63 -7.53 9.56
CA ALA A 241 5.90 -7.92 10.17
C ALA A 241 5.81 -8.14 11.69
N LEU A 242 4.66 -7.95 12.33
CA LEU A 242 4.54 -7.97 13.81
C LEU A 242 4.98 -9.31 14.44
N ASP A 243 4.84 -10.43 13.73
CA ASP A 243 5.30 -11.73 14.23
C ASP A 243 6.83 -11.84 14.30
N LYS A 244 7.58 -11.05 13.51
CA LYS A 244 9.05 -11.07 13.52
C LYS A 244 9.66 -10.62 14.85
N PHE A 245 8.86 -9.95 15.67
CA PHE A 245 9.26 -9.52 17.00
C PHE A 245 9.22 -10.66 18.03
N LEU A 246 8.53 -11.77 17.76
CA LEU A 246 8.47 -12.90 18.67
C LEU A 246 9.85 -13.60 18.80
N PRO A 247 10.16 -14.21 19.95
CA PRO A 247 11.42 -14.91 20.14
C PRO A 247 11.61 -16.04 19.12
N LYS A 248 12.82 -16.13 18.54
CA LYS A 248 13.18 -17.14 17.51
C LYS A 248 12.29 -17.12 16.27
N ASN A 249 11.68 -15.96 15.97
CA ASN A 249 10.74 -15.79 14.87
C ASN A 249 11.14 -14.66 13.90
N SER A 250 12.40 -14.21 13.95
CA SER A 250 12.96 -13.15 13.10
C SER A 250 12.76 -13.41 11.60
N ASN A 251 12.91 -14.66 11.18
CA ASN A 251 12.72 -15.11 9.79
C ASN A 251 11.26 -15.40 9.42
N ALA A 252 10.28 -15.05 10.28
CA ALA A 252 8.87 -15.24 9.93
C ALA A 252 8.50 -14.44 8.68
N PRO A 253 7.67 -15.00 7.79
CA PRO A 253 7.18 -14.27 6.64
C PRO A 253 6.33 -13.07 7.08
N THR A 254 6.40 -11.99 6.31
CA THR A 254 5.41 -10.91 6.34
C THR A 254 4.12 -11.47 5.74
N VAL A 255 3.06 -11.60 6.55
CA VAL A 255 1.79 -12.18 6.08
C VAL A 255 0.62 -11.32 6.53
N ALA A 256 -0.27 -11.02 5.60
CA ALA A 256 -1.52 -10.34 5.83
C ALA A 256 -2.40 -11.13 6.83
N PRO A 257 -3.14 -10.43 7.71
CA PRO A 257 -3.98 -11.09 8.71
C PRO A 257 -5.13 -11.91 8.08
N ASN A 258 -5.56 -11.58 6.87
CA ASN A 258 -6.54 -12.33 6.09
C ASN A 258 -6.50 -11.92 4.61
N LYS A 259 -7.21 -12.69 3.77
CA LYS A 259 -7.29 -12.46 2.31
C LYS A 259 -7.89 -11.11 1.92
N LYS A 260 -8.80 -10.52 2.71
CA LYS A 260 -9.41 -9.20 2.39
C LYS A 260 -8.35 -8.10 2.46
N ILE A 261 -7.49 -8.14 3.47
CA ILE A 261 -6.41 -7.17 3.67
C ILE A 261 -5.22 -7.50 2.76
N GLY A 262 -4.89 -8.77 2.59
CA GLY A 262 -3.83 -9.25 1.70
C GLY A 262 -4.22 -9.25 0.22
N THR A 263 -5.22 -8.48 -0.20
CA THR A 263 -5.60 -8.34 -1.61
C THR A 263 -5.80 -6.87 -1.94
N ILE A 264 -5.07 -6.38 -2.95
CA ILE A 264 -5.21 -5.04 -3.50
C ILE A 264 -5.79 -5.16 -4.91
N VAL A 265 -6.76 -4.31 -5.23
CA VAL A 265 -7.32 -4.20 -6.58
C VAL A 265 -7.15 -2.77 -7.05
N TYR A 266 -6.68 -2.60 -8.28
CA TYR A 266 -6.62 -1.32 -8.99
C TYR A 266 -7.66 -1.31 -10.11
N GLY A 267 -8.27 -0.16 -10.37
CA GLY A 267 -9.36 -0.01 -11.33
C GLY A 267 -10.70 0.21 -10.66
N ILE A 268 -11.77 0.49 -11.40
CA ILE A 268 -11.90 0.37 -12.86
C ILE A 268 -11.35 1.60 -13.59
N TYR A 269 -10.44 1.43 -14.54
CA TYR A 269 -9.90 2.46 -15.42
C TYR A 269 -10.33 2.23 -16.88
N GLY A 270 -11.15 3.12 -17.42
CA GLY A 270 -11.55 3.12 -18.82
C GLY A 270 -12.10 4.47 -19.23
N LYS A 271 -12.48 4.63 -20.50
CA LYS A 271 -13.08 5.87 -21.02
C LYS A 271 -14.26 6.37 -20.18
N ASP A 272 -15.07 5.47 -19.63
CA ASP A 272 -16.24 5.80 -18.79
C ASP A 272 -15.89 6.15 -17.34
N THR A 273 -14.66 5.88 -16.89
CA THR A 273 -14.28 6.07 -15.49
C THR A 273 -12.98 6.80 -15.29
N PHE A 274 -12.22 7.16 -16.34
CA PHE A 274 -10.89 7.76 -16.24
C PHE A 274 -10.57 8.56 -17.52
N PRO A 275 -9.87 9.71 -17.44
CA PRO A 275 -9.37 10.39 -16.23
C PRO A 275 -10.46 11.07 -15.41
N ASP A 276 -10.11 11.76 -14.32
CA ASP A 276 -11.03 12.61 -13.58
C ASP A 276 -11.46 13.83 -14.43
N GLY A 277 -12.64 14.39 -14.17
CA GLY A 277 -13.18 15.55 -14.88
C GLY A 277 -14.50 15.28 -15.60
N ASN A 278 -14.73 16.00 -16.70
CA ASN A 278 -15.98 15.94 -17.46
C ASN A 278 -15.93 14.83 -18.52
N HIS A 279 -16.97 14.01 -18.55
CA HIS A 279 -17.14 12.90 -19.47
C HIS A 279 -18.36 13.12 -20.36
N GLY A 280 -18.17 12.94 -21.67
CA GLY A 280 -19.20 13.16 -22.69
C GLY A 280 -20.21 12.02 -22.79
N ASP A 281 -20.86 11.92 -23.95
CA ASP A 281 -21.77 10.80 -24.21
C ASP A 281 -20.98 9.49 -24.37
N HIS A 282 -21.50 8.44 -23.74
CA HIS A 282 -20.99 7.09 -23.85
C HIS A 282 -22.13 6.28 -24.42
N SER A 283 -21.93 5.56 -25.52
CA SER A 283 -22.99 4.75 -26.17
C SER A 283 -23.22 3.41 -25.46
N GLU A 284 -22.18 2.79 -24.89
CA GLU A 284 -22.28 1.46 -24.25
C GLU A 284 -21.40 1.31 -23.00
N LEU A 285 -21.78 0.38 -22.10
CA LEU A 285 -20.92 -0.08 -21.00
C LEU A 285 -20.10 -1.25 -21.52
N HIS A 286 -18.77 -1.18 -21.43
CA HIS A 286 -17.94 -2.33 -21.80
C HIS A 286 -18.31 -3.56 -20.94
N GLN A 287 -18.41 -4.74 -21.56
CA GLN A 287 -18.64 -6.00 -20.84
C GLN A 287 -17.35 -6.51 -20.19
N MET A 288 -17.47 -7.04 -18.98
CA MET A 288 -16.33 -7.48 -18.18
C MET A 288 -15.96 -8.93 -18.51
N THR A 289 -14.66 -9.24 -18.53
CA THR A 289 -14.21 -10.62 -18.44
C THR A 289 -14.55 -11.19 -17.06
N ASN A 290 -15.26 -12.31 -17.02
CA ASN A 290 -15.58 -13.04 -15.77
C ASN A 290 -14.43 -13.96 -15.34
N ASP A 291 -13.20 -13.45 -15.34
CA ASP A 291 -12.03 -14.27 -15.06
C ASP A 291 -11.93 -14.58 -13.57
N ASP A 292 -11.98 -15.87 -13.23
CA ASP A 292 -11.57 -16.37 -11.93
C ASP A 292 -10.05 -16.23 -11.81
N CYS A 293 -9.61 -15.07 -11.33
CA CYS A 293 -8.22 -14.71 -11.10
C CYS A 293 -7.50 -15.72 -10.16
N ASP A 294 -6.26 -16.12 -10.51
CA ASP A 294 -5.40 -17.05 -9.76
C ASP A 294 -3.92 -16.83 -10.14
N VAL A 295 -3.02 -17.74 -9.79
CA VAL A 295 -1.59 -17.69 -10.19
C VAL A 295 -1.46 -17.57 -11.71
N ILE A 296 -0.81 -16.49 -12.17
CA ILE A 296 -0.50 -16.27 -13.59
C ILE A 296 0.75 -17.07 -13.97
N THR A 297 0.66 -17.87 -15.04
CA THR A 297 1.73 -18.76 -15.53
C THR A 297 2.29 -18.35 -16.89
N GLY A 298 1.70 -17.35 -17.52
CA GLY A 298 2.20 -16.77 -18.76
C GLY A 298 1.28 -15.68 -19.29
N MET A 299 1.84 -14.79 -20.12
CA MET A 299 1.10 -13.75 -20.80
C MET A 299 1.54 -13.66 -22.26
N ASN A 300 0.58 -13.54 -23.18
CA ASN A 300 0.83 -13.15 -24.57
C ASN A 300 0.25 -11.76 -24.78
N ILE A 301 1.03 -10.89 -25.39
CA ILE A 301 0.72 -9.48 -25.56
C ILE A 301 0.89 -9.14 -27.03
N HIS A 302 -0.07 -8.42 -27.59
CA HIS A 302 0.05 -7.81 -28.91
C HIS A 302 -0.02 -6.30 -28.75
N ALA A 303 0.98 -5.60 -29.28
CA ALA A 303 1.03 -4.15 -29.16
C ALA A 303 1.71 -3.48 -30.37
N GLY A 304 1.12 -2.38 -30.83
CA GLY A 304 1.71 -1.37 -31.71
C GLY A 304 1.76 -0.01 -31.00
N ASP A 305 1.04 0.98 -31.53
CA ASP A 305 0.87 2.30 -30.88
C ASP A 305 -0.09 2.27 -29.67
N VAL A 306 -0.85 1.17 -29.55
CA VAL A 306 -1.77 0.85 -28.46
C VAL A 306 -1.62 -0.62 -28.07
N LEU A 307 -2.22 -1.01 -26.95
CA LEU A 307 -2.31 -2.42 -26.56
C LEU A 307 -3.43 -3.10 -27.37
N ASP A 308 -3.07 -3.81 -28.43
CA ASP A 308 -4.01 -4.51 -29.31
C ASP A 308 -4.66 -5.70 -28.61
N CYS A 309 -3.88 -6.52 -27.91
CA CYS A 309 -4.39 -7.68 -27.17
C CYS A 309 -3.55 -8.01 -25.94
N LEU A 310 -4.20 -8.46 -24.87
CA LEU A 310 -3.56 -9.15 -23.77
C LEU A 310 -4.30 -10.47 -23.49
N LYS A 311 -3.51 -11.53 -23.39
CA LYS A 311 -3.97 -12.88 -23.14
C LYS A 311 -3.25 -13.44 -21.93
N VAL A 312 -3.99 -13.72 -20.87
CA VAL A 312 -3.43 -14.15 -19.57
C VAL A 312 -3.72 -15.62 -19.35
N LYS A 313 -2.69 -16.40 -19.01
CA LYS A 313 -2.80 -17.82 -18.69
C LYS A 313 -2.73 -18.02 -17.18
N TYR A 314 -3.84 -18.40 -16.57
CA TYR A 314 -3.91 -18.77 -15.16
C TYR A 314 -3.65 -20.27 -14.96
N LYS A 315 -3.11 -20.64 -13.79
CA LYS A 315 -2.87 -22.02 -13.40
C LYS A 315 -4.18 -22.82 -13.45
N ASN A 316 -4.19 -23.94 -14.16
CA ASN A 316 -5.32 -24.86 -14.30
C ASN A 316 -6.62 -24.26 -14.85
N LYS A 317 -6.55 -23.14 -15.61
CA LYS A 317 -7.73 -22.46 -16.15
C LYS A 317 -7.61 -22.17 -17.64
N ILE A 318 -8.77 -21.86 -18.23
CA ILE A 318 -8.88 -21.43 -19.63
C ILE A 318 -8.18 -20.08 -19.78
N VAL A 319 -7.49 -19.92 -20.91
CA VAL A 319 -6.78 -18.69 -21.25
C VAL A 319 -7.80 -17.64 -21.71
N THR A 320 -7.88 -16.52 -20.99
CA THR A 320 -8.73 -15.39 -21.40
C THR A 320 -7.93 -14.44 -22.28
N SER A 321 -8.52 -14.04 -23.40
CA SER A 321 -7.96 -13.11 -24.36
C SER A 321 -8.88 -11.91 -24.52
N VAL A 322 -8.32 -10.71 -24.49
CA VAL A 322 -9.05 -9.45 -24.67
C VAL A 322 -8.35 -8.64 -25.76
N GLY A 323 -9.10 -8.16 -26.75
CA GLY A 323 -8.59 -7.39 -27.88
C GLY A 323 -8.35 -8.22 -29.14
N ASN A 324 -7.53 -7.69 -30.06
CA ASN A 324 -7.28 -8.27 -31.37
C ASN A 324 -5.95 -9.05 -31.40
N GLU A 325 -6.03 -10.39 -31.37
CA GLU A 325 -4.85 -11.28 -31.45
C GLU A 325 -4.06 -11.18 -32.78
N LYS A 326 -4.59 -10.47 -33.79
CA LYS A 326 -3.89 -10.20 -35.06
C LYS A 326 -3.30 -8.79 -35.14
N GLY A 327 -3.56 -7.94 -34.15
CA GLY A 327 -3.01 -6.60 -34.08
C GLY A 327 -1.55 -6.60 -33.61
N GLY A 328 -0.87 -5.48 -33.85
CA GLY A 328 0.46 -5.18 -33.31
C GLY A 328 1.55 -6.24 -33.54
N ASN A 329 2.65 -6.07 -32.82
CA ASN A 329 3.70 -7.07 -32.70
C ASN A 329 3.41 -8.00 -31.53
N ALA A 330 3.71 -9.30 -31.69
CA ALA A 330 3.48 -10.31 -30.67
C ALA A 330 4.67 -10.42 -29.69
N TYR A 331 4.36 -10.46 -28.40
CA TYR A 331 5.29 -10.63 -27.29
C TYR A 331 4.79 -11.72 -26.35
N THR A 332 5.71 -12.43 -25.69
CA THR A 332 5.36 -13.45 -24.70
C THR A 332 6.22 -13.30 -23.45
N ILE A 333 5.57 -13.24 -22.29
CA ILE A 333 6.22 -13.39 -20.99
C ILE A 333 6.06 -14.86 -20.58
N ARG A 334 7.20 -15.58 -20.51
CA ARG A 334 7.26 -17.02 -20.19
C ARG A 334 7.83 -17.26 -18.79
N GLY A 335 7.57 -18.47 -18.28
CA GLY A 335 8.20 -18.95 -17.06
C GLY A 335 7.69 -18.27 -15.79
N LEU A 336 6.47 -17.73 -15.83
CA LEU A 336 5.84 -17.21 -14.62
C LEU A 336 5.37 -18.37 -13.75
N ASP A 337 5.59 -18.26 -12.44
CA ASP A 337 5.13 -19.21 -11.44
C ASP A 337 4.71 -18.52 -10.14
N GLU A 338 4.41 -19.30 -9.11
CA GLU A 338 3.95 -18.77 -7.82
C GLU A 338 5.08 -18.37 -6.86
N LYS A 339 6.33 -18.78 -7.11
CA LYS A 339 7.39 -18.80 -6.09
C LYS A 339 8.66 -18.07 -6.47
N HIS A 340 9.10 -18.16 -7.71
CA HIS A 340 10.44 -17.74 -8.14
C HIS A 340 10.39 -16.60 -9.14
N ASN A 341 9.40 -16.61 -10.04
CA ASN A 341 9.29 -15.63 -11.11
C ASN A 341 7.83 -15.21 -11.26
N TYR A 342 7.46 -14.12 -10.59
CA TYR A 342 6.12 -13.57 -10.62
C TYR A 342 6.16 -12.06 -10.81
N VAL A 343 5.03 -11.49 -11.20
CA VAL A 343 4.90 -10.04 -11.37
C VAL A 343 4.55 -9.40 -10.04
N ILE A 344 5.29 -8.35 -9.67
CA ILE A 344 5.15 -7.59 -8.42
C ILE A 344 4.68 -6.15 -8.65
N GLY A 345 4.64 -5.72 -9.91
CA GLY A 345 4.15 -4.41 -10.30
C GLY A 345 3.71 -4.38 -11.76
N VAL A 346 2.76 -3.50 -12.06
CA VAL A 346 2.28 -3.23 -13.42
C VAL A 346 2.12 -1.72 -13.58
N ASP A 347 2.80 -1.15 -14.56
CA ASP A 347 2.53 0.21 -15.00
C ASP A 347 1.63 0.17 -16.23
N VAL A 348 0.51 0.88 -16.16
CA VAL A 348 -0.45 1.00 -17.26
C VAL A 348 -0.45 2.42 -17.80
N TYR A 349 -0.34 2.55 -19.11
CA TYR A 349 -0.36 3.82 -19.81
C TYR A 349 -1.64 3.93 -20.63
N PHE A 350 -2.21 5.14 -20.64
CA PHE A 350 -3.41 5.44 -21.38
C PHE A 350 -3.22 6.63 -22.31
N ARG A 351 -3.93 6.64 -23.43
CA ARG A 351 -3.94 7.78 -24.35
C ARG A 351 -5.36 8.10 -24.78
N ASP A 352 -5.58 9.37 -25.08
CA ASP A 352 -6.71 9.76 -25.91
C ASP A 352 -6.38 9.36 -27.36
N TYR A 353 -7.25 8.54 -27.96
CA TYR A 353 -7.12 7.98 -29.29
C TYR A 353 -8.48 8.02 -30.00
N ILE A 354 -8.59 8.83 -31.05
CA ILE A 354 -9.80 8.94 -31.91
C ILE A 354 -11.09 8.99 -31.07
N SER A 355 -11.17 9.95 -30.15
CA SER A 355 -12.32 10.16 -29.26
C SER A 355 -12.60 9.03 -28.26
N GLU A 356 -11.61 8.18 -27.96
CA GLU A 356 -11.64 7.17 -26.91
C GLU A 356 -10.40 7.21 -26.03
N PHE A 357 -10.58 7.01 -24.73
CA PHE A 357 -9.47 6.84 -23.80
C PHE A 357 -9.12 5.35 -23.71
N VAL A 358 -7.95 4.96 -24.21
CA VAL A 358 -7.58 3.55 -24.46
C VAL A 358 -6.26 3.21 -23.80
N VAL A 359 -6.00 1.93 -23.60
CA VAL A 359 -4.71 1.45 -23.08
C VAL A 359 -3.66 1.60 -24.18
N SER A 360 -2.71 2.51 -23.98
CA SER A 360 -1.63 2.75 -24.94
C SER A 360 -0.46 1.82 -24.72
N GLY A 361 -0.20 1.39 -23.48
CA GLY A 361 0.87 0.44 -23.21
C GLY A 361 0.87 -0.10 -21.79
N ILE A 362 1.67 -1.14 -21.56
CA ILE A 362 1.80 -1.83 -20.28
C ILE A 362 3.26 -2.25 -20.04
N GLN A 363 3.71 -2.15 -18.80
CA GLN A 363 5.04 -2.59 -18.36
C GLN A 363 4.90 -3.44 -17.10
N PHE A 364 5.67 -4.53 -17.00
CA PHE A 364 5.64 -5.45 -15.88
C PHE A 364 6.96 -5.41 -15.11
N PHE A 365 6.86 -5.46 -13.78
CA PHE A 365 7.99 -5.53 -12.86
C PHE A 365 8.00 -6.92 -12.21
N MET A 366 9.15 -7.58 -12.24
CA MET A 366 9.33 -8.98 -11.88
C MET A 366 9.96 -9.14 -10.49
N SER A 367 9.64 -10.23 -9.80
CA SER A 367 10.14 -10.56 -8.45
C SER A 367 11.66 -10.69 -8.34
N ASP A 368 12.34 -10.91 -9.47
CA ASP A 368 13.81 -10.97 -9.58
C ASP A 368 14.47 -9.60 -9.80
N GLY A 369 13.69 -8.51 -9.78
CA GLY A 369 14.14 -7.14 -9.97
C GLY A 369 14.24 -6.72 -11.44
N LYS A 370 13.94 -7.60 -12.40
CA LYS A 370 13.86 -7.22 -13.82
C LYS A 370 12.55 -6.50 -14.12
N GLU A 371 12.56 -5.69 -15.17
CA GLU A 371 11.38 -5.10 -15.77
C GLU A 371 11.30 -5.48 -17.25
N THR A 372 10.09 -5.54 -17.79
CA THR A 372 9.91 -5.65 -19.24
C THR A 372 10.14 -4.28 -19.90
N ASP A 373 10.35 -4.29 -21.21
CA ASP A 373 10.07 -3.10 -22.01
C ASP A 373 8.59 -2.70 -21.87
N ILE A 374 8.27 -1.47 -22.27
CA ILE A 374 6.89 -1.04 -22.40
C ILE A 374 6.31 -1.69 -23.66
N PHE A 375 5.31 -2.56 -23.50
CA PHE A 375 4.55 -3.09 -24.62
C PHE A 375 3.50 -2.05 -25.04
N GLY A 376 3.74 -1.37 -26.16
CA GLY A 376 2.90 -0.28 -26.66
C GLY A 376 3.60 1.08 -26.57
N SER A 377 2.84 2.14 -26.33
CA SER A 377 3.33 3.51 -26.24
C SER A 377 3.21 4.12 -24.83
N LYS A 378 4.27 4.80 -24.41
CA LYS A 378 4.31 5.59 -23.18
C LYS A 378 3.56 6.91 -23.35
N THR A 379 2.82 7.31 -22.34
CA THR A 379 2.10 8.60 -22.28
C THR A 379 2.17 9.21 -20.87
N ASN A 380 1.61 10.42 -20.74
CA ASN A 380 1.54 11.12 -19.45
C ASN A 380 0.47 10.56 -18.51
N TYR A 381 -0.55 9.87 -19.03
CA TYR A 381 -1.58 9.24 -18.21
C TYR A 381 -1.14 7.84 -17.82
N LYS A 382 -0.52 7.75 -16.64
CA LYS A 382 0.06 6.52 -16.10
C LYS A 382 -0.59 6.15 -14.78
N ILE A 383 -1.02 4.89 -14.66
CA ILE A 383 -1.40 4.28 -13.39
C ILE A 383 -0.30 3.29 -12.97
N LYS A 384 0.19 3.46 -11.74
CA LYS A 384 1.13 2.52 -11.11
C LYS A 384 0.37 1.54 -10.25
N CYS A 385 0.36 0.27 -10.62
CA CYS A 385 -0.29 -0.80 -9.90
C CYS A 385 0.76 -1.68 -9.21
N GLY A 386 0.64 -1.87 -7.90
CA GLY A 386 1.56 -2.67 -7.09
C GLY A 386 1.86 -2.01 -5.74
N PRO A 387 2.30 -2.79 -4.74
CA PRO A 387 2.70 -2.28 -3.42
C PRO A 387 3.89 -1.31 -3.50
N ILE A 388 4.22 -0.64 -2.38
CA ILE A 388 5.37 0.30 -2.34
C ILE A 388 6.62 -0.37 -2.91
N GLY A 389 7.23 0.32 -3.87
CA GLY A 389 8.54 -0.04 -4.40
C GLY A 389 8.57 -1.36 -5.15
N TYR A 390 7.41 -1.90 -5.52
CA TYR A 390 7.27 -3.21 -6.15
C TYR A 390 8.01 -4.26 -5.30
N ASN A 391 7.54 -4.46 -4.07
CA ASN A 391 8.13 -5.45 -3.18
C ASN A 391 7.57 -6.85 -3.46
N ASN A 392 8.29 -7.87 -2.98
CA ASN A 392 7.93 -9.27 -3.16
C ASN A 392 6.80 -9.74 -2.23
N ASP A 393 6.22 -8.85 -1.42
CA ASP A 393 5.11 -9.14 -0.50
C ASP A 393 3.76 -9.23 -1.23
N PHE A 394 3.68 -8.88 -2.51
CA PHE A 394 2.49 -9.12 -3.31
C PHE A 394 2.85 -9.66 -4.69
N LYS A 395 2.01 -10.57 -5.18
CA LYS A 395 2.05 -11.10 -6.54
C LYS A 395 0.80 -10.70 -7.30
N LEU A 396 0.97 -10.39 -8.58
CA LEU A 396 -0.13 -10.21 -9.50
C LEU A 396 -0.87 -11.55 -9.70
N VAL A 397 -2.13 -11.59 -9.30
CA VAL A 397 -3.00 -12.78 -9.40
C VAL A 397 -4.18 -12.57 -10.35
N GLY A 398 -4.32 -11.39 -10.94
CA GLY A 398 -5.45 -11.12 -11.81
C GLY A 398 -5.26 -9.86 -12.63
N ILE A 399 -5.59 -9.96 -13.90
CA ILE A 399 -5.80 -8.81 -14.79
C ILE A 399 -7.15 -9.03 -15.46
N GLN A 400 -8.11 -8.17 -15.13
CA GLN A 400 -9.43 -8.13 -15.75
C GLN A 400 -9.50 -6.91 -16.67
N MET A 401 -9.93 -7.13 -17.91
CA MET A 401 -9.92 -6.12 -18.96
C MET A 401 -11.26 -6.09 -19.68
N ALA A 402 -11.46 -5.04 -20.48
CA ALA A 402 -12.53 -5.03 -21.46
C ALA A 402 -12.04 -4.48 -22.80
N VAL A 403 -12.62 -5.01 -23.88
CA VAL A 403 -12.33 -4.55 -25.25
C VAL A 403 -12.92 -3.17 -25.45
N SER A 404 -12.29 -2.35 -26.29
CA SER A 404 -12.86 -1.09 -26.76
C SER A 404 -14.12 -1.29 -27.61
N ASN A 405 -14.87 -0.22 -27.88
CA ASN A 405 -16.11 -0.30 -28.66
C ASN A 405 -15.88 -0.74 -30.12
N SER A 406 -14.68 -0.48 -30.66
CA SER A 406 -14.30 -0.95 -31.99
C SER A 406 -13.97 -2.44 -32.03
N ASN A 407 -13.85 -3.11 -30.89
CA ASN A 407 -13.33 -4.47 -30.73
C ASN A 407 -11.89 -4.67 -31.25
N LEU A 408 -11.15 -3.59 -31.53
CA LEU A 408 -9.83 -3.64 -32.16
C LEU A 408 -8.67 -3.63 -31.16
N TYR A 409 -8.88 -3.13 -29.94
CA TYR A 409 -7.83 -2.94 -28.94
C TYR A 409 -8.35 -3.10 -27.51
N VAL A 410 -7.44 -3.18 -26.54
CA VAL A 410 -7.78 -3.17 -25.11
C VAL A 410 -8.20 -1.76 -24.71
N GLY A 411 -9.48 -1.60 -24.35
CA GLY A 411 -10.06 -0.29 -24.06
C GLY A 411 -9.97 0.11 -22.58
N SER A 412 -9.93 -0.85 -21.66
CA SER A 412 -9.95 -0.57 -20.22
C SER A 412 -9.37 -1.70 -19.36
N PHE A 413 -8.90 -1.34 -18.17
CA PHE A 413 -8.60 -2.29 -17.09
C PHE A 413 -9.67 -2.18 -16.01
N ARG A 414 -10.36 -3.28 -15.77
CA ARG A 414 -11.40 -3.37 -14.74
C ARG A 414 -10.81 -3.64 -13.36
N GLY A 415 -9.80 -4.49 -13.32
CA GLY A 415 -9.18 -4.94 -12.08
C GLY A 415 -7.77 -5.43 -12.32
N ILE A 416 -6.76 -4.79 -11.76
CA ILE A 416 -5.42 -5.36 -11.61
C ILE A 416 -5.28 -5.76 -10.16
N LYS A 417 -5.20 -7.07 -9.91
CA LYS A 417 -5.33 -7.66 -8.58
C LYS A 417 -4.00 -8.23 -8.13
N PHE A 418 -3.56 -7.76 -6.98
CA PHE A 418 -2.41 -8.26 -6.25
C PHE A 418 -2.86 -9.01 -5.00
N SER A 419 -2.22 -10.13 -4.69
CA SER A 419 -2.40 -10.86 -3.44
C SER A 419 -1.06 -11.07 -2.77
N ASP A 420 -1.03 -10.94 -1.45
CA ASP A 420 0.05 -11.48 -0.61
C ASP A 420 0.09 -13.01 -0.74
#